data_AF-F5VG09-F1
#
_entry.id   AF-F5VG09-F1
#
_cell.length_a   1.000
_cell.length_b   1.000
_cell.length_c   1.000
_cell.angle_alpha   90.00
_cell.angle_beta   90.00
_cell.angle_gamma   90.00
#
_symmetry.space_group_name_H-M   'P 1'
#
loop_
_entity.id
_entity.type
_entity.pdbx_description
1 polymer ?
#
loop_
_entity_poly.entity_id
_entity_poly.type
_entity_poly.pdbx_seq_one_letter_code
_entity_poly.pdbx_strand_id
1 'polypeptide(L)'
;MEIKNVDLVALNKAAMLIQEHASLGYNLIKVAWTRAEIENVEPVLRNLGYIVGQRRIGGYSMLIIGFAKPQQGPYIFTPINILTAVEAKQLAEQNETNRQVLDDISNRLEEENKETLVYKADEINLNSGLLKFLSERKVKVYQDGNEVKVYLKDYFY
;
A
#
# COMPACT_ATOMS: atom_id res chain seq x y z
N MET A 1 -23.49 -16.18 13.99
CA MET A 1 -22.15 -16.40 13.41
C MET A 1 -21.18 -16.14 14.54
N GLU A 2 -20.58 -17.19 15.12
CA GLU A 2 -19.58 -17.02 16.16
C GLU A 2 -18.35 -16.36 15.54
N ILE A 3 -17.98 -15.18 16.04
CA ILE A 3 -16.72 -14.55 15.70
C ILE A 3 -15.64 -15.39 16.37
N LYS A 4 -14.98 -16.27 15.60
CA LYS A 4 -13.71 -16.87 16.02
C LYS A 4 -12.82 -15.75 16.57
N ASN A 5 -12.08 -16.01 17.65
CA ASN A 5 -11.12 -15.06 18.21
C ASN A 5 -10.28 -14.45 17.08
N VAL A 6 -10.55 -13.18 16.76
CA VAL A 6 -9.85 -12.48 15.69
C VAL A 6 -8.43 -12.23 16.18
N ASP A 7 -7.45 -12.70 15.41
CA ASP A 7 -6.06 -12.36 15.65
C ASP A 7 -5.86 -10.86 15.40
N LEU A 8 -5.84 -10.09 16.50
CA LEU A 8 -5.69 -8.64 16.47
C LEU A 8 -4.33 -8.22 15.89
N VAL A 9 -3.30 -9.05 16.01
CA VAL A 9 -1.98 -8.76 15.44
C VAL A 9 -2.05 -8.86 13.92
N ALA A 10 -2.64 -9.93 13.40
CA ALA A 10 -2.85 -10.11 11.97
C ALA A 10 -3.77 -9.02 11.38
N LEU A 11 -4.83 -8.65 12.09
CA LEU A 11 -5.75 -7.60 11.66
C LEU A 11 -5.09 -6.20 11.70
N ASN A 12 -4.31 -5.89 12.74
CA ASN A 12 -3.55 -4.63 12.81
C ASN A 12 -2.56 -4.51 11.66
N LYS A 13 -1.85 -5.61 11.36
CA LYS A 13 -0.94 -5.69 10.22
C LYS A 13 -1.67 -5.46 8.89
N ALA A 14 -2.87 -6.04 8.71
CA ALA A 14 -3.71 -5.78 7.54
C ALA A 14 -4.09 -4.31 7.42
N ALA A 15 -4.55 -3.69 8.51
CA ALA A 15 -4.95 -2.29 8.55
C ALA A 15 -3.78 -1.36 8.17
N MET A 16 -2.59 -1.61 8.72
CA MET A 16 -1.38 -0.85 8.40
C MET A 16 -1.01 -0.97 6.92
N LEU A 17 -1.01 -2.19 6.36
CA LEU A 17 -0.67 -2.41 4.95
C LEU A 17 -1.67 -1.73 4.02
N ILE A 18 -2.96 -1.77 4.35
CA ILE A 18 -4.03 -1.11 3.60
C ILE A 18 -3.80 0.40 3.55
N GLN A 19 -3.60 1.01 4.72
CA GLN A 19 -3.34 2.44 4.83
C GLN A 19 -2.09 2.84 4.03
N GLU A 20 -1.00 2.07 4.17
CA GLU A 20 0.26 2.32 3.50
C GLU A 20 0.12 2.24 1.98
N HIS A 21 -0.43 1.15 1.43
CA HIS A 21 -0.58 0.98 -0.02
C HIS A 21 -1.54 2.01 -0.62
N ALA A 22 -2.64 2.31 0.07
CA ALA A 22 -3.56 3.36 -0.36
C ALA A 22 -2.88 4.75 -0.38
N SER A 23 -2.07 5.08 0.63
CA SER A 23 -1.32 6.35 0.66
C SER A 23 -0.29 6.49 -0.47
N LEU A 24 0.18 5.36 -1.01
CA LEU A 24 1.08 5.31 -2.17
C LEU A 24 0.34 5.30 -3.52
N GLY A 25 -1.00 5.24 -3.52
CA GLY A 25 -1.81 5.21 -4.74
C GLY A 25 -2.08 3.81 -5.31
N TYR A 26 -1.75 2.74 -4.58
CA TYR A 26 -2.01 1.37 -5.00
C TYR A 26 -3.41 0.91 -4.59
N ASN A 27 -4.09 0.25 -5.54
CA ASN A 27 -5.46 -0.25 -5.37
C ASN A 27 -5.49 -1.76 -5.05
N LEU A 28 -4.32 -2.37 -4.89
CA LEU A 28 -4.13 -3.80 -4.78
C LEU A 28 -2.93 -4.08 -3.87
N ILE A 29 -3.11 -5.01 -2.93
CA ILE A 29 -2.07 -5.49 -2.02
C ILE A 29 -1.84 -6.96 -2.30
N LYS A 30 -0.57 -7.37 -2.35
CA LYS A 30 -0.15 -8.77 -2.43
C LYS A 30 0.83 -9.02 -1.29
N VAL A 31 0.45 -9.84 -0.32
CA VAL A 31 1.28 -10.11 0.87
C VAL A 31 1.37 -11.60 1.16
N ALA A 32 2.58 -12.08 1.45
CA ALA A 32 2.81 -13.46 1.86
C ALA A 32 2.54 -13.62 3.36
N TRP A 33 1.56 -14.42 3.72
CA TRP A 33 1.15 -14.74 5.10
C TRP A 33 0.98 -16.24 5.30
N THR A 34 0.97 -16.65 6.56
CA THR A 34 0.58 -18.00 6.93
C THR A 34 -0.89 -18.24 6.59
N ARG A 35 -1.26 -19.50 6.37
CA ARG A 35 -2.66 -19.87 6.12
C ARG A 35 -3.57 -19.44 7.28
N ALA A 36 -3.10 -19.55 8.52
CA ALA A 36 -3.85 -19.16 9.70
C ALA A 36 -4.12 -17.65 9.77
N GLU A 37 -3.12 -16.80 9.49
CA GLU A 37 -3.30 -15.34 9.40
C GLU A 37 -4.36 -14.98 8.36
N ILE A 38 -4.32 -15.61 7.19
CA ILE A 38 -5.29 -15.38 6.10
C ILE A 38 -6.71 -15.78 6.51
N GLU A 39 -6.89 -16.97 7.06
CA GLU A 39 -8.21 -17.46 7.49
C GLU A 39 -8.82 -16.59 8.60
N ASN A 40 -8.00 -15.91 9.41
CA ASN A 40 -8.44 -14.99 10.46
C ASN A 40 -8.88 -13.62 9.94
N VAL A 41 -8.18 -13.06 8.95
CA VAL A 41 -8.44 -11.69 8.47
C VAL A 41 -9.40 -11.62 7.29
N GLU A 42 -9.47 -12.67 6.46
CA GLU A 42 -10.29 -12.69 5.24
C GLU A 42 -11.78 -12.35 5.51
N PRO A 43 -12.46 -12.94 6.52
CA PRO A 43 -13.85 -12.62 6.77
C PRO A 43 -14.08 -11.14 7.11
N VAL A 44 -13.18 -10.56 7.91
CA VAL A 44 -13.25 -9.14 8.30
C VAL A 44 -13.05 -8.24 7.08
N LEU A 45 -12.05 -8.52 6.25
CA LEU A 45 -11.78 -7.77 5.03
C LEU A 45 -12.94 -7.85 4.02
N ARG A 46 -13.54 -9.02 3.84
CA ARG A 46 -14.73 -9.17 2.98
C ARG A 46 -15.90 -8.33 3.49
N ASN A 47 -16.12 -8.30 4.81
CA ASN A 47 -17.17 -7.48 5.42
C ASN A 47 -16.92 -5.97 5.26
N LEU A 48 -15.65 -5.55 5.23
CA LEU A 48 -15.24 -4.17 4.93
C LEU A 48 -15.30 -3.83 3.44
N GLY A 49 -15.76 -4.76 2.60
CA GLY A 49 -15.98 -4.56 1.16
C GLY A 49 -14.78 -4.86 0.27
N TYR A 50 -13.70 -5.46 0.80
CA TYR A 50 -12.53 -5.81 0.00
C TYR A 50 -12.78 -7.07 -0.85
N ILE A 51 -12.21 -7.08 -2.06
CA ILE A 51 -12.07 -8.32 -2.84
C ILE A 51 -10.85 -9.06 -2.30
N VAL A 52 -11.09 -10.19 -1.65
CA VAL A 52 -10.03 -11.02 -1.09
C VAL A 52 -9.84 -12.27 -1.93
N GLY A 53 -8.59 -12.54 -2.33
CA GLY A 53 -8.18 -13.75 -3.00
C GLY A 53 -6.98 -14.39 -2.31
N GLN A 54 -6.85 -15.70 -2.41
CA GLN A 54 -5.71 -16.44 -1.88
C GLN A 54 -5.03 -17.22 -3.01
N ARG A 55 -3.70 -17.19 -3.06
CA ARG A 55 -2.90 -18.02 -3.97
C ARG A 55 -1.79 -18.73 -3.20
N ARG A 56 -1.57 -20.02 -3.45
CA ARG A 56 -0.36 -20.70 -2.96
C ARG A 56 0.80 -20.43 -3.92
N ILE A 57 1.94 -19.99 -3.39
CA ILE A 57 3.17 -19.78 -4.15
C ILE A 57 4.29 -20.47 -3.38
N GLY A 58 4.77 -21.61 -3.89
CA GLY A 58 5.74 -22.45 -3.18
C GLY A 58 5.23 -22.86 -1.79
N GLY A 59 6.04 -22.59 -0.75
CA GLY A 59 5.76 -22.94 0.65
C GLY A 59 4.89 -21.94 1.42
N TYR A 60 4.46 -20.82 0.81
CA TYR A 60 3.66 -19.79 1.49
C TYR A 60 2.32 -19.52 0.80
N SER A 61 1.40 -18.91 1.56
CA SER A 61 0.12 -18.42 1.03
C SER A 61 0.21 -16.91 0.79
N MET A 62 -0.20 -16.46 -0.38
CA MET A 62 -0.30 -15.06 -0.72
C MET A 62 -1.75 -14.60 -0.58
N LEU A 63 -1.97 -13.59 0.25
CA LEU A 63 -3.22 -12.85 0.32
C LEU A 63 -3.21 -11.73 -0.72
N ILE A 64 -4.28 -11.64 -1.49
CA ILE A 64 -4.51 -10.58 -2.47
C ILE A 64 -5.71 -9.78 -1.99
N ILE A 65 -5.53 -8.48 -1.75
CA ILE A 65 -6.58 -7.57 -1.28
C ILE A 65 -6.78 -6.50 -2.35
N GLY A 66 -7.89 -6.59 -3.08
CA GLY A 66 -8.30 -5.61 -4.08
C GLY A 66 -9.28 -4.59 -3.50
N PHE A 67 -9.05 -3.31 -3.78
CA PHE A 67 -9.94 -2.22 -3.36
C PHE A 67 -11.10 -2.15 -4.36
N ALA A 68 -12.25 -2.72 -3.97
CA ALA A 68 -13.38 -2.95 -4.86
C ALA A 68 -14.15 -1.68 -5.22
N LYS A 69 -15.01 -1.78 -6.25
CA LYS A 69 -16.19 -0.88 -6.38
C LYS A 69 -17.26 -1.29 -5.37
N PRO A 70 -18.07 -0.34 -4.86
CA PRO A 70 -18.87 -0.52 -3.65
C PRO A 70 -19.93 -1.62 -3.80
N GLN A 71 -19.79 -2.67 -3.00
CA GLN A 71 -20.91 -3.49 -2.52
C GLN A 71 -20.69 -3.63 -1.01
N GLN A 72 -20.98 -2.55 -0.27
CA GLN A 72 -20.87 -2.62 1.18
C GLN A 72 -21.96 -3.53 1.72
N GLY A 73 -21.55 -4.59 2.39
CA GLY A 73 -22.38 -5.24 3.40
C GLY A 73 -22.46 -4.36 4.66
N PRO A 74 -23.31 -4.73 5.65
CA PRO A 74 -23.42 -3.98 6.90
C PRO A 74 -22.05 -3.83 7.57
N TYR A 75 -21.71 -2.59 7.96
CA TYR A 75 -20.49 -2.28 8.70
C TYR A 75 -20.45 -3.07 10.01
N ILE A 76 -19.37 -3.81 10.22
CA ILE A 76 -19.11 -4.52 11.48
C ILE A 76 -18.10 -3.69 12.26
N PHE A 77 -18.44 -3.34 13.49
CA PHE A 77 -17.51 -2.73 14.43
C PHE A 77 -16.28 -3.64 14.57
N THR A 78 -15.11 -3.10 14.25
CA THR A 78 -13.83 -3.78 14.46
C THR A 78 -13.05 -3.04 15.55
N PRO A 79 -12.30 -3.75 16.40
CA PRO A 79 -11.56 -3.14 17.51
C PRO A 79 -10.36 -2.30 17.05
N ILE A 80 -10.08 -2.24 15.75
CA ILE A 80 -8.95 -1.54 15.15
C ILE A 80 -9.51 -0.65 14.05
N ASN A 81 -9.00 0.58 13.93
CA ASN A 81 -9.36 1.45 12.83
C ASN A 81 -8.74 0.93 11.53
N ILE A 82 -9.59 0.36 10.68
CA ILE A 82 -9.24 -0.17 9.38
C ILE A 82 -10.11 0.52 8.34
N LEU A 83 -9.50 1.07 7.30
CA LEU A 83 -10.23 1.66 6.19
C LEU A 83 -11.19 0.62 5.60
N THR A 84 -12.40 1.02 5.29
CA THR A 84 -13.27 0.28 4.37
C THR A 84 -12.64 0.27 2.98
N ALA A 85 -13.06 -0.67 2.11
CA ALA A 85 -12.56 -0.72 0.74
C ALA A 85 -12.84 0.57 -0.05
N VAL A 86 -13.91 1.30 0.30
CA VAL A 86 -14.26 2.60 -0.30
C VAL A 86 -13.27 3.68 0.12
N GLU A 87 -12.98 3.80 1.42
CA GLU A 87 -12.04 4.80 1.93
C GLU A 87 -10.62 4.52 1.42
N ALA A 88 -10.19 3.25 1.43
CA ALA A 88 -8.88 2.87 0.88
C ALA A 88 -8.77 3.19 -0.61
N LYS A 89 -9.85 2.95 -1.37
CA LYS A 89 -9.91 3.30 -2.79
C LYS A 89 -9.84 4.80 -3.02
N GLN A 90 -10.63 5.58 -2.31
CA GLN A 90 -10.62 7.05 -2.43
C GLN A 90 -9.24 7.62 -2.11
N LEU A 91 -8.60 7.12 -1.06
CA LEU A 91 -7.24 7.52 -0.71
C LEU A 91 -6.24 7.13 -1.80
N ALA A 92 -6.38 5.94 -2.41
CA ALA A 92 -5.50 5.52 -3.49
C ALA A 92 -5.69 6.34 -4.77
N GLU A 93 -6.93 6.69 -5.13
CA GLU A 93 -7.23 7.56 -6.28
C GLU A 93 -6.68 8.98 -6.07
N GLN A 94 -6.75 9.52 -4.85
CA GLN A 94 -6.14 10.80 -4.50
C GLN A 94 -4.62 10.81 -4.62
N ASN A 95 -3.98 9.65 -4.58
CA ASN A 95 -2.53 9.48 -4.68
C ASN A 95 -2.10 8.73 -5.95
N GLU A 96 -2.94 8.69 -6.99
CA GLU A 96 -2.63 7.94 -8.22
C GLU A 96 -1.31 8.38 -8.87
N THR A 97 -0.99 9.68 -8.84
CA THR A 97 0.27 10.17 -9.40
C THR A 97 1.48 9.66 -8.63
N ASN A 98 1.36 9.47 -7.30
CA ASN A 98 2.42 8.83 -6.52
C ASN A 98 2.71 7.42 -7.02
N ARG A 99 1.68 6.63 -7.35
CA ARG A 99 1.86 5.29 -7.90
C ARG A 99 2.68 5.32 -9.19
N GLN A 100 2.37 6.25 -10.09
CA GLN A 100 3.08 6.38 -11.36
C GLN A 100 4.56 6.74 -11.15
N VAL A 101 4.84 7.67 -10.23
CA VAL A 101 6.21 8.05 -9.85
C VAL A 101 6.95 6.86 -9.24
N LEU A 102 6.31 6.09 -8.36
CA LEU A 102 6.90 4.94 -7.70
C LEU A 102 7.22 3.80 -8.68
N ASP A 103 6.35 3.56 -9.65
CA ASP A 103 6.57 2.55 -10.68
C ASP A 103 7.76 2.95 -11.58
N ASP A 104 7.88 4.24 -11.96
CA ASP A 104 9.05 4.78 -12.69
C ASP A 104 10.35 4.65 -11.88
N ILE A 105 10.34 5.06 -10.62
CA ILE A 105 11.49 4.92 -9.70
C ILE A 105 11.92 3.46 -9.56
N SER A 106 10.96 2.55 -9.36
CA SER A 106 11.24 1.13 -9.14
C SER A 106 11.91 0.50 -10.37
N ASN A 107 11.40 0.78 -11.57
CA ASN A 107 11.98 0.28 -12.82
C ASN A 107 13.43 0.77 -12.99
N ARG A 108 13.69 2.05 -12.73
CA ARG A 108 15.05 2.63 -12.88
C ARG A 108 16.04 2.12 -11.85
N LEU A 109 15.58 1.82 -10.62
CA LEU A 109 16.43 1.22 -9.60
C LEU A 109 16.91 -0.19 -10.01
N GLU A 110 16.05 -0.98 -10.67
CA GLU A 110 16.41 -2.30 -11.21
C GLU A 110 17.46 -2.21 -12.34
N GLU A 111 17.42 -1.15 -13.14
CA GLU A 111 18.37 -0.89 -14.24
C GLU A 111 19.74 -0.34 -13.76
N GLU A 112 19.98 -0.29 -12.45
CA GLU A 112 21.13 0.37 -11.81
C GLU A 112 21.32 1.86 -12.19
N ASN A 113 20.28 2.50 -12.70
CA ASN A 113 20.33 3.87 -13.19
C ASN A 113 20.62 4.85 -12.04
N LYS A 114 21.57 5.76 -12.27
CA LYS A 114 21.99 6.79 -11.30
C LYS A 114 21.33 8.14 -11.55
N GLU A 115 20.38 8.26 -12.47
CA GLU A 115 19.77 9.54 -12.82
C GLU A 115 19.10 10.25 -11.64
N THR A 116 19.11 11.59 -11.70
CA THR A 116 18.22 12.43 -10.89
C THR A 116 16.92 12.60 -11.64
N LEU A 117 15.80 12.21 -11.02
CA LEU A 117 14.47 12.41 -11.58
C LEU A 117 13.93 13.75 -11.08
N VAL A 118 13.29 14.50 -11.96
CA VAL A 118 12.73 15.81 -11.65
C VAL A 118 11.24 15.76 -11.97
N TYR A 119 10.42 15.98 -10.94
CA TYR A 119 8.97 16.07 -11.03
C TYR A 119 8.53 17.48 -10.67
N LYS A 120 7.36 17.94 -11.14
CA LYS A 120 6.80 19.18 -10.59
C LYS A 120 6.20 18.92 -9.21
N ALA A 121 6.25 19.93 -8.35
CA ALA A 121 5.77 19.81 -6.97
C ALA A 121 4.25 19.54 -6.87
N ASP A 122 3.46 19.96 -7.87
CA ASP A 122 2.03 19.68 -7.97
C ASP A 122 1.71 18.30 -8.58
N GLU A 123 2.69 17.64 -9.18
CA GLU A 123 2.55 16.31 -9.76
C GLU A 123 2.83 15.20 -8.72
N ILE A 124 3.39 15.49 -7.56
CA ILE A 124 3.74 14.49 -6.55
C ILE A 124 3.26 14.89 -5.15
N ASN A 125 2.57 13.98 -4.46
CA ASN A 125 2.16 14.18 -3.09
C ASN A 125 3.19 13.56 -2.14
N LEU A 126 4.08 14.39 -1.58
CA LEU A 126 5.12 14.01 -0.60
C LEU A 126 4.54 13.67 0.78
N ASN A 127 3.54 12.78 0.83
CA ASN A 127 2.98 12.28 2.07
C ASN A 127 3.96 11.34 2.80
N SER A 128 3.69 11.07 4.08
CA SER A 128 4.56 10.25 4.92
C SER A 128 4.78 8.83 4.39
N GLY A 129 3.80 8.26 3.69
CA GLY A 129 3.90 6.94 3.07
C GLY A 129 4.96 6.95 1.96
N LEU A 130 4.87 7.91 1.06
CA LEU A 130 5.84 8.08 -0.04
C LEU A 130 7.26 8.32 0.49
N LEU A 131 7.42 9.23 1.46
CA LEU A 131 8.73 9.52 2.05
C LEU A 131 9.36 8.29 2.71
N LYS A 132 8.54 7.48 3.42
CA LYS A 132 8.98 6.22 4.02
C LYS A 132 9.43 5.22 2.94
N PHE A 133 8.63 5.03 1.90
CA PHE A 133 8.96 4.13 0.79
C PHE A 133 10.30 4.47 0.12
N LEU A 134 10.56 5.76 -0.10
CA LEU A 134 11.78 6.26 -0.73
C LEU A 134 12.99 6.10 0.20
N SER A 135 12.81 6.43 1.50
CA SER A 135 13.85 6.25 2.51
C SER A 135 14.29 4.80 2.67
N GLU A 136 13.36 3.84 2.66
CA GLU A 136 13.65 2.40 2.75
C GLU A 136 14.50 1.89 1.57
N ARG A 137 14.41 2.57 0.42
CA ARG A 137 15.19 2.29 -0.80
C ARG A 137 16.45 3.17 -0.93
N LYS A 138 16.79 3.93 0.11
CA LYS A 138 17.92 4.89 0.12
C LYS A 138 17.83 5.95 -0.97
N VAL A 139 16.62 6.27 -1.41
CA VAL A 139 16.35 7.35 -2.38
C VAL A 139 16.21 8.65 -1.60
N LYS A 140 16.94 9.70 -2.00
CA LYS A 140 16.84 11.03 -1.38
C LYS A 140 15.90 11.92 -2.19
N VAL A 141 15.09 12.71 -1.51
CA VAL A 141 14.14 13.64 -2.14
C VAL A 141 14.40 15.05 -1.63
N TYR A 142 14.42 16.01 -2.54
CA TYR A 142 14.55 17.43 -2.23
C TYR A 142 13.51 18.21 -3.02
N GLN A 143 12.76 19.07 -2.33
CA GLN A 143 11.86 20.01 -2.97
C GLN A 143 12.57 21.36 -3.13
N ASP A 144 12.60 21.88 -4.34
CA ASP A 144 13.26 23.13 -4.73
C ASP A 144 12.27 23.97 -5.55
N GLY A 145 11.61 24.91 -4.88
CA GLY A 145 10.54 25.71 -5.49
C GLY A 145 9.39 24.83 -6.00
N ASN A 146 9.18 24.84 -7.32
CA ASN A 146 8.13 24.08 -7.99
C ASN A 146 8.60 22.70 -8.50
N GLU A 147 9.80 22.26 -8.09
CA GLU A 147 10.36 20.99 -8.49
C GLU A 147 10.60 20.07 -7.29
N VAL A 148 10.47 18.77 -7.52
CA VAL A 148 10.85 17.71 -6.60
C VAL A 148 11.91 16.86 -7.30
N LYS A 149 13.12 16.87 -6.73
CA LYS A 149 14.30 16.17 -7.22
C LYS A 149 14.46 14.87 -6.44
N VAL A 150 14.46 13.75 -7.15
CA VAL A 150 14.59 12.39 -6.59
C VAL A 150 15.92 11.80 -7.03
N TYR A 151 16.77 11.48 -6.07
CA TYR A 151 18.12 10.96 -6.28
C TYR A 151 18.14 9.46 -6.00
N LEU A 152 18.26 8.65 -7.05
CA LEU A 152 18.08 7.20 -7.00
C LEU A 152 19.23 6.44 -6.30
N LYS A 153 20.44 6.98 -6.31
CA LYS A 153 21.62 6.44 -5.59
C LYS A 153 22.48 7.58 -5.07
N ASP A 154 23.36 7.27 -4.12
CA ASP A 154 24.26 8.22 -3.46
C ASP A 154 25.12 9.03 -4.48
N TYR A 155 24.63 10.21 -4.86
CA TYR A 155 25.42 11.31 -5.43
C TYR A 155 26.31 12.00 -4.37
N PHE A 156 26.23 11.55 -3.12
CA PHE A 156 26.91 12.14 -1.98
C PHE A 156 27.79 11.07 -1.33
N TYR A 157 28.90 10.72 -1.99
CA TYR A 157 30.08 10.13 -1.37
C TYR A 157 31.28 11.02 -1.68
#